data_AF-A0A3D1X6A1-F1
#
_entry.id   AF-A0A3D1X6A1-F1
#
_cell.length_a   1.000
_cell.length_b   1.000
_cell.length_c   1.000
_cell.angle_alpha   90.00
_cell.angle_beta   90.00
_cell.angle_gamma   90.00
#
_symmetry.space_group_name_H-M   'P 1'
#
loop_
_entity.id
_entity.type
_entity.pdbx_description
1 polymer ?
#
loop_
_entity_poly.entity_id
_entity_poly.type
_entity_poly.pdbx_seq_one_letter_code
_entity_poly.pdbx_strand_id
1 'polypeptide(L)'
;MVVVLLAAGIWFVGLPIANNKAEDFVDSAVRNAMGSPGMPRVGYRDIQIDATRGQVDIYDLAIPLEEGSSLHAGRIRVTVSPRELVAFGMGQSSGLSKADIDIQQFTYKATDTVVAFDVAQISLDGSLDFNNPESSVIQHILVDASNASFTDPNAGMGFSSETLQLDVTGKLTAASLQKDFDGLLDDLAYVDIAVTSGNLVPDAQTMDQLGMFAAVSPWIADTENWSFESATVQARSLDDELAIDTFTLDAPLMEASGNASLPRGEGTGTAISLEVADLNSQVRSELAPLAQYMGQTIPEGAFLFDFSWQGTGIPQLSFQSPTK
;
A
#
# COMPACT_ATOMS: atom_id res chain seq x y z
N MET A 1 -4.21 -2.84 -2.16
CA MET A 1 -4.38 -2.21 -3.49
C MET A 1 -3.22 -1.30 -3.91
N VAL A 2 -2.75 -0.38 -3.05
CA VAL A 2 -1.57 0.46 -3.34
C VAL A 2 -0.31 -0.37 -3.62
N VAL A 3 -0.05 -1.43 -2.84
CA VAL A 3 1.06 -2.37 -3.09
C VAL A 3 0.96 -3.01 -4.47
N VAL A 4 -0.25 -3.41 -4.89
CA VAL A 4 -0.49 -4.00 -6.22
C VAL A 4 -0.24 -2.97 -7.31
N LEU A 5 -0.69 -1.72 -7.13
CA LEU A 5 -0.50 -0.66 -8.10
C LEU A 5 0.96 -0.21 -8.21
N LEU A 6 1.69 -0.17 -7.09
CA LEU A 6 3.13 0.06 -7.07
C LEU A 6 3.88 -1.12 -7.72
N ALA A 7 3.58 -2.36 -7.31
CA ALA A 7 4.16 -3.56 -7.91
C ALA A 7 3.82 -3.70 -9.40
N ALA A 8 2.60 -3.33 -9.82
CA ALA A 8 2.20 -3.28 -11.21
C ALA A 8 2.89 -2.14 -11.97
N GLY A 9 3.00 -0.94 -11.39
CA GLY A 9 3.76 0.16 -11.98
C GLY A 9 5.23 -0.22 -12.20
N ILE A 10 5.83 -0.87 -11.21
CA ILE A 10 7.16 -1.48 -11.27
C ILE A 10 7.22 -2.57 -12.34
N TRP A 11 6.21 -3.43 -12.41
CA TRP A 11 6.12 -4.52 -13.38
C TRP A 11 6.04 -4.00 -14.81
N PHE A 12 5.19 -3.01 -15.07
CA PHE A 12 4.94 -2.43 -16.39
C PHE A 12 6.07 -1.51 -16.85
N VAL A 13 6.82 -0.90 -15.92
CA VAL A 13 7.88 0.06 -16.25
C VAL A 13 9.28 -0.55 -16.11
N GLY A 14 9.55 -1.25 -15.02
CA GLY A 14 10.87 -1.77 -14.67
C GLY A 14 11.27 -3.01 -15.47
N LEU A 15 10.35 -3.95 -15.71
CA LEU A 15 10.66 -5.24 -16.37
C LEU A 15 10.77 -5.18 -17.90
N PRO A 16 10.04 -4.31 -18.64
CA PRO A 16 10.23 -4.23 -20.08
C PRO A 16 11.52 -3.50 -20.50
N ILE A 17 12.08 -2.65 -19.63
CA ILE A 17 13.17 -1.71 -19.97
C ILE A 17 14.57 -2.24 -19.66
N ALA A 18 14.71 -3.22 -18.76
CA ALA A 18 16.00 -3.91 -18.56
C ALA A 18 16.31 -4.97 -19.64
N ASN A 19 15.54 -5.03 -20.72
CA ASN A 19 15.81 -5.84 -21.90
C ASN A 19 16.75 -5.12 -22.90
N ASN A 20 17.64 -5.88 -23.54
CA ASN A 20 19.00 -5.46 -23.93
C ASN A 20 19.21 -4.56 -25.17
N LYS A 21 20.33 -3.81 -25.06
CA LYS A 21 21.23 -3.14 -26.03
C LYS A 21 20.92 -1.69 -26.48
N ALA A 22 21.94 -0.85 -26.23
CA ALA A 22 22.23 0.51 -26.68
C ALA A 22 21.14 1.24 -27.48
N GLU A 23 20.68 2.36 -26.91
CA GLU A 23 19.96 3.52 -27.49
C GLU A 23 19.05 3.24 -28.71
N ASP A 24 19.63 2.88 -29.87
CA ASP A 24 18.92 2.53 -31.10
C ASP A 24 18.06 1.26 -30.99
N PHE A 25 18.47 0.28 -30.17
CA PHE A 25 17.70 -0.95 -29.95
C PHE A 25 16.61 -0.78 -28.90
N VAL A 26 16.79 0.11 -27.90
CA VAL A 26 15.74 0.40 -26.91
C VAL A 26 14.59 1.16 -27.57
N ASP A 27 14.87 2.19 -28.40
CA ASP A 27 13.81 2.87 -29.15
C ASP A 27 13.11 1.90 -30.13
N SER A 28 13.86 0.99 -30.77
CA SER A 28 13.29 -0.02 -31.69
C SER A 28 12.54 -1.14 -30.98
N ALA A 29 12.97 -1.60 -29.81
CA ALA A 29 12.35 -2.67 -29.03
C ALA A 29 11.15 -2.15 -28.25
N VAL A 30 11.20 -0.94 -27.71
CA VAL A 30 10.03 -0.23 -27.18
C VAL A 30 9.02 -0.05 -28.30
N ARG A 31 9.40 0.42 -29.49
CA ARG A 31 8.50 0.50 -30.66
C ARG A 31 7.98 -0.85 -31.15
N ASN A 32 8.78 -1.91 -31.12
CA ASN A 32 8.36 -3.26 -31.54
C ASN A 32 7.47 -3.95 -30.50
N ALA A 33 7.72 -3.76 -29.20
CA ALA A 33 6.83 -4.20 -28.12
C ALA A 33 5.51 -3.42 -28.15
N MET A 34 5.55 -2.11 -28.43
CA MET A 34 4.38 -1.25 -28.68
C MET A 34 3.66 -1.55 -30.00
N GLY A 35 4.28 -2.31 -30.91
CA GLY A 35 3.69 -2.77 -32.17
C GLY A 35 2.91 -4.08 -32.03
N SER A 36 2.98 -4.74 -30.87
CA SER A 36 2.20 -5.95 -30.61
C SER A 36 0.71 -5.63 -30.46
N PRO A 37 -0.18 -6.34 -31.16
CA PRO A 37 -1.62 -6.11 -31.05
C PRO A 37 -2.07 -6.39 -29.60
N GLY A 38 -2.55 -5.35 -28.91
CA GLY A 38 -3.10 -5.43 -27.56
C GLY A 38 -2.42 -4.56 -26.49
N MET A 39 -1.28 -3.92 -26.75
CA MET A 39 -0.67 -3.00 -25.78
C MET A 39 -1.18 -1.55 -25.90
N PRO A 40 -1.41 -0.84 -24.78
CA PRO A 40 -1.75 0.58 -24.79
C PRO A 40 -0.63 1.46 -25.39
N ARG A 41 -1.01 2.59 -25.99
CA ARG A 41 -0.07 3.53 -26.62
C ARG A 41 0.75 4.30 -25.58
N VAL A 42 1.91 3.79 -25.20
CA VAL A 42 2.84 4.47 -24.28
C VAL A 42 3.43 5.73 -24.93
N GLY A 43 3.42 6.86 -24.22
CA GLY A 43 4.12 8.10 -24.56
C GLY A 43 5.24 8.39 -23.56
N TYR A 44 6.35 8.95 -24.04
CA TYR A 44 7.45 9.45 -23.22
C TYR A 44 8.13 10.61 -23.95
N ARG A 45 8.83 11.47 -23.20
CA ARG A 45 9.61 12.57 -23.78
C ARG A 45 11.00 12.12 -24.19
N ASP A 46 11.70 11.43 -23.29
CA ASP A 46 13.12 11.05 -23.45
C ASP A 46 13.44 9.79 -22.63
N ILE A 47 14.41 9.01 -23.10
CA ILE A 47 14.98 7.87 -22.39
C ILE A 47 16.50 7.99 -22.44
N GLN A 48 17.13 8.09 -21.28
CA GLN A 48 18.57 8.18 -21.14
C GLN A 48 19.12 6.91 -20.50
N ILE A 49 20.17 6.35 -21.10
CA ILE A 49 20.78 5.09 -20.65
C ILE A 49 22.24 5.35 -20.27
N ASP A 50 22.58 5.10 -19.01
CA ASP A 50 23.96 5.07 -18.53
C ASP A 50 24.34 3.63 -18.16
N ALA A 51 24.84 2.90 -19.16
CA ALA A 51 25.29 1.53 -18.99
C ALA A 51 26.46 1.39 -18.02
N THR A 52 27.25 2.45 -17.78
CA THR A 52 28.38 2.39 -16.85
C THR A 52 27.92 2.41 -15.40
N ARG A 53 26.80 3.10 -15.13
CA ARG A 53 26.15 3.13 -13.82
C ARG A 53 25.02 2.10 -13.69
N GLY A 54 24.67 1.41 -14.77
CA GLY A 54 23.54 0.48 -14.79
C GLY A 54 22.20 1.20 -14.60
N GLN A 55 22.08 2.41 -15.15
CA GLN A 55 20.95 3.30 -14.95
C GLN A 55 20.17 3.51 -16.25
N VAL A 56 18.85 3.54 -16.13
CA VAL A 56 17.94 3.98 -17.19
C VAL A 56 17.00 5.02 -16.61
N ASP A 57 17.01 6.22 -17.19
CA ASP A 57 16.14 7.33 -16.85
C ASP A 57 15.08 7.50 -17.95
N ILE A 58 13.81 7.57 -17.59
CA ILE A 58 12.66 7.80 -18.47
C ILE A 58 11.99 9.09 -18.01
N TYR A 59 11.72 9.99 -18.94
CA TYR A 59 11.11 11.28 -18.64
C TYR A 59 9.72 11.42 -19.26
N ASP A 60 8.80 11.99 -18.48
CA ASP A 60 7.40 12.25 -18.83
C ASP A 60 6.70 11.00 -19.41
N LEU A 61 6.79 9.87 -18.70
CA LEU A 61 6.07 8.65 -19.08
C LEU A 61 4.57 8.86 -18.92
N ALA A 62 3.80 8.56 -19.96
CA ALA A 62 2.35 8.60 -19.97
C ALA A 62 1.80 7.34 -20.66
N ILE A 63 1.07 6.51 -19.92
CA ILE A 63 0.44 5.29 -20.44
C ILE A 63 -1.08 5.47 -20.33
N PRO A 64 -1.80 5.67 -21.44
CA PRO A 64 -3.26 5.57 -21.45
C PRO A 64 -3.63 4.10 -21.29
N LEU A 65 -4.42 3.78 -20.30
CA LEU A 65 -4.90 2.42 -20.03
C LEU A 65 -6.32 2.26 -20.58
N GLU A 66 -6.88 1.05 -20.46
CA GLU A 66 -8.26 0.79 -20.89
C GLU A 66 -9.27 1.63 -20.08
N GLU A 67 -10.45 1.86 -20.66
CA GLU A 67 -11.59 2.51 -20.00
C GLU A 67 -11.34 3.95 -19.49
N GLY A 68 -10.40 4.68 -20.11
CA GLY A 68 -10.10 6.07 -19.72
C GLY A 68 -9.16 6.19 -18.53
N SER A 69 -8.62 5.06 -18.08
CA SER A 69 -7.55 5.01 -17.08
C SER A 69 -6.24 5.54 -17.67
N SER A 70 -5.32 5.99 -16.81
CA SER A 70 -4.02 6.52 -17.21
C SER A 70 -2.98 6.36 -16.10
N LEU A 71 -1.73 6.22 -16.51
CA LEU A 71 -0.57 6.28 -15.64
C LEU A 71 0.36 7.38 -16.16
N HIS A 72 0.86 8.20 -15.26
CA HIS A 72 1.82 9.25 -15.55
C HIS A 72 2.98 9.21 -14.54
N ALA A 73 4.19 9.49 -15.01
CA ALA A 73 5.35 9.77 -14.17
C ALA A 73 6.24 10.83 -14.84
N GLY A 74 6.56 11.90 -14.12
CA GLY A 74 7.47 12.94 -14.63
C GLY A 74 8.89 12.40 -14.84
N ARG A 75 9.32 11.48 -13.98
CA ARG A 75 10.59 10.76 -14.15
C ARG A 75 10.53 9.38 -13.50
N ILE A 76 11.15 8.40 -14.15
CA ILE A 76 11.43 7.09 -13.58
C ILE A 76 12.90 6.77 -13.83
N ARG A 77 13.64 6.43 -12.79
CA ARG A 77 15.01 5.94 -12.87
C ARG A 77 15.05 4.51 -12.37
N VAL A 78 15.48 3.60 -13.21
CA VAL A 78 15.79 2.22 -12.83
C VAL A 78 17.29 2.08 -12.71
N THR A 79 17.76 1.61 -11.56
CA THR A 79 19.17 1.31 -11.27
C THR A 79 19.31 -0.17 -10.96
N VAL A 80 20.24 -0.82 -11.63
CA VAL A 80 20.57 -2.23 -11.41
C VAL A 80 22.09 -2.40 -11.41
N SER A 81 22.57 -3.50 -10.84
CA SER A 81 24.01 -3.77 -10.78
C SER A 81 24.62 -3.85 -12.18
N PRO A 82 25.64 -3.02 -12.52
CA PRO A 82 26.30 -3.09 -13.83
C PRO A 82 26.90 -4.46 -14.11
N ARG A 83 27.36 -5.16 -13.07
CA ARG A 83 27.90 -6.52 -13.19
C ARG A 83 26.82 -7.52 -13.56
N GLU A 84 25.62 -7.39 -12.98
CA GLU A 84 24.49 -8.26 -13.31
C GLU A 84 23.94 -7.97 -14.70
N LEU A 85 23.86 -6.69 -15.09
CA LEU A 85 23.53 -6.31 -16.46
C LEU A 85 24.49 -6.91 -17.49
N VAL A 86 25.79 -6.86 -17.22
CA VAL A 86 26.80 -7.46 -18.11
C VAL A 86 26.66 -8.99 -18.14
N ALA A 87 26.46 -9.64 -17.00
CA ALA A 87 26.22 -11.08 -16.93
C ALA A 87 24.94 -11.50 -17.69
N PHE A 88 23.86 -10.74 -17.53
CA PHE A 88 22.60 -10.92 -18.25
C PHE A 88 22.77 -10.70 -19.77
N GLY A 89 23.43 -9.61 -20.17
CA GLY A 89 23.71 -9.29 -21.58
C GLY A 89 24.63 -10.29 -22.29
N MET A 90 25.46 -11.02 -21.54
CA MET A 90 26.28 -12.12 -22.04
C MET A 90 25.57 -13.49 -21.98
N GLY A 91 24.31 -13.54 -21.51
CA GLY A 91 23.55 -14.79 -21.34
C GLY A 91 24.08 -15.70 -20.24
N GLN A 92 24.89 -15.16 -19.31
CA GLN A 92 25.45 -15.88 -18.17
C GLN A 92 24.51 -15.85 -16.95
N SER A 93 23.54 -14.94 -16.94
CA SER A 93 22.45 -14.88 -15.97
C SER A 93 21.10 -14.87 -16.71
N SER A 94 20.10 -15.53 -16.13
CA SER A 94 18.71 -15.47 -16.61
C SER A 94 17.93 -14.28 -16.03
N GLY A 95 18.47 -13.57 -15.04
CA GLY A 95 17.79 -12.43 -14.42
C GLY A 95 18.70 -11.53 -13.58
N LEU A 96 18.09 -10.54 -12.92
CA LEU A 96 18.73 -9.65 -11.94
C LEU A 96 18.24 -10.01 -10.53
N SER A 97 19.14 -9.86 -9.55
CA SER A 97 18.79 -10.18 -8.15
C SER A 97 18.19 -9.00 -7.40
N LYS A 98 18.51 -7.78 -7.87
CA LYS A 98 18.09 -6.53 -7.24
C LYS A 98 17.84 -5.44 -8.27
N ALA A 99 16.83 -4.61 -8.02
CA ALA A 99 16.60 -3.38 -8.77
C ALA A 99 16.13 -2.26 -7.83
N ASP A 100 16.70 -1.07 -7.99
CA ASP A 100 16.27 0.14 -7.31
C ASP A 100 15.57 1.06 -8.31
N ILE A 101 14.42 1.61 -7.95
CA ILE A 101 13.58 2.43 -8.82
C ILE A 101 13.26 3.74 -8.11
N ASP A 102 13.74 4.86 -8.63
CA ASP A 102 13.34 6.18 -8.19
C ASP A 102 12.26 6.73 -9.13
N ILE A 103 11.12 7.15 -8.59
CA ILE A 103 10.00 7.69 -9.35
C ILE A 103 9.71 9.11 -8.85
N GLN A 104 9.42 10.03 -9.78
CA GLN A 104 9.00 11.39 -9.48
C GLN A 104 7.69 11.73 -10.18
N GLN A 105 6.80 12.42 -9.46
CA GLN A 105 5.51 12.93 -9.93
C GLN A 105 4.66 11.83 -10.55
N PHE A 106 4.42 10.78 -9.77
CA PHE A 106 3.61 9.65 -10.21
C PHE A 106 2.13 9.93 -10.00
N THR A 107 1.33 9.52 -10.97
CA THR A 107 -0.12 9.48 -10.84
C THR A 107 -0.66 8.31 -11.65
N TYR A 108 -1.35 7.41 -10.98
CA TYR A 108 -2.23 6.42 -11.58
C TYR A 108 -3.67 6.85 -11.35
N LYS A 109 -4.46 6.83 -12.41
CA LYS A 109 -5.88 7.16 -12.37
C LYS A 109 -6.66 6.10 -13.14
N ALA A 110 -7.54 5.39 -12.47
CA ALA A 110 -8.58 4.58 -13.08
C ALA A 110 -9.92 5.33 -13.08
N THR A 111 -11.01 4.65 -13.45
CA THR A 111 -12.38 5.19 -13.42
C THR A 111 -12.69 5.83 -12.07
N ASP A 112 -12.41 5.09 -10.99
CA ASP A 112 -12.77 5.45 -9.62
C ASP A 112 -11.57 5.48 -8.66
N THR A 113 -10.43 4.92 -9.08
CA THR A 113 -9.22 4.84 -8.25
C THR A 113 -8.21 5.90 -8.63
N VAL A 114 -7.60 6.55 -7.65
CA VAL A 114 -6.42 7.41 -7.84
C VAL A 114 -5.32 6.98 -6.87
N VAL A 115 -4.10 6.83 -7.39
CA VAL A 115 -2.87 6.72 -6.60
C VAL A 115 -1.90 7.79 -7.08
N ALA A 116 -1.33 8.56 -6.16
CA ALA A 116 -0.33 9.57 -6.51
C ALA A 116 0.73 9.71 -5.42
N PHE A 117 1.93 10.11 -5.83
CA PHE A 117 3.03 10.50 -4.94
C PHE A 117 4.02 11.41 -5.68
N ASP A 118 4.70 12.29 -4.94
CA ASP A 118 5.65 13.23 -5.52
C ASP A 118 7.00 12.58 -5.79
N VAL A 119 7.48 11.76 -4.86
CA VAL A 119 8.72 10.99 -4.97
C VAL A 119 8.46 9.62 -4.36
N ALA A 120 8.96 8.57 -4.99
CA ALA A 120 9.07 7.26 -4.37
C ALA A 120 10.43 6.63 -4.70
N GLN A 121 11.08 6.04 -3.70
CA GLN A 121 12.22 5.17 -3.86
C GLN A 121 11.78 3.75 -3.58
N ILE A 122 12.00 2.85 -4.53
CA ILE A 122 11.52 1.48 -4.45
C ILE A 122 12.69 0.53 -4.65
N SER A 123 13.00 -0.28 -3.63
CA SER A 123 14.02 -1.32 -3.73
C SER A 123 13.34 -2.68 -3.85
N LEU A 124 13.81 -3.50 -4.80
CA LEU A 124 13.27 -4.81 -5.08
C LEU A 124 14.38 -5.84 -4.97
N ASP A 125 14.16 -6.87 -4.16
CA ASP A 125 15.03 -8.04 -4.12
C ASP A 125 14.25 -9.29 -4.58
N GLY A 126 14.87 -10.13 -5.39
CA GLY A 126 14.26 -11.36 -5.88
C GLY A 126 14.97 -12.00 -7.06
N SER A 127 14.23 -12.72 -7.89
CA SER A 127 14.68 -13.26 -9.17
C SER A 127 13.88 -12.57 -10.27
N LEU A 128 14.46 -11.53 -10.87
CA LEU A 128 13.80 -10.72 -11.90
C LEU A 128 14.25 -11.22 -13.29
N ASP A 129 13.42 -12.02 -13.95
CA ASP A 129 13.67 -12.48 -15.32
C ASP A 129 13.01 -11.53 -16.32
N PHE A 130 13.83 -10.70 -16.96
CA PHE A 130 13.39 -9.71 -17.93
C PHE A 130 13.10 -10.30 -19.32
N ASN A 131 13.54 -11.53 -19.59
CA ASN A 131 13.19 -12.25 -20.82
C ASN A 131 11.84 -12.96 -20.69
N ASN A 132 11.49 -13.35 -19.47
CA ASN A 132 10.22 -13.97 -19.14
C ASN A 132 9.67 -13.38 -17.83
N PRO A 133 9.01 -12.19 -17.91
CA PRO A 133 8.47 -11.51 -16.75
C PRO A 133 7.63 -12.43 -15.87
N GLU A 134 6.77 -13.28 -16.46
CA GLU A 134 5.93 -14.25 -15.77
C GLU A 134 6.68 -15.23 -14.84
N SER A 135 7.97 -15.44 -15.06
CA SER A 135 8.83 -16.26 -14.19
C SER A 135 9.53 -15.49 -13.08
N SER A 136 9.37 -14.16 -13.05
CA SER A 136 9.94 -13.31 -12.01
C SER A 136 9.26 -13.54 -10.67
N VAL A 137 10.09 -13.53 -9.61
CA VAL A 137 9.64 -13.68 -8.23
C VAL A 137 10.27 -12.56 -7.42
N ILE A 138 9.44 -11.63 -6.94
CA ILE A 138 9.86 -10.56 -6.03
C ILE A 138 9.68 -11.09 -4.61
N GLN A 139 10.77 -11.07 -3.83
CA GLN A 139 10.80 -11.61 -2.47
C GLN A 139 10.62 -10.52 -1.42
N HIS A 140 11.14 -9.33 -1.72
CA HIS A 140 11.16 -8.22 -0.79
C HIS A 140 11.03 -6.91 -1.55
N ILE A 141 10.17 -6.02 -1.05
CA ILE A 141 9.89 -4.70 -1.59
C ILE A 141 10.01 -3.69 -0.45
N LEU A 142 10.89 -2.71 -0.61
CA LEU A 142 10.92 -1.52 0.23
C LEU A 142 10.44 -0.33 -0.60
N VAL A 143 9.52 0.47 -0.06
CA VAL A 143 9.05 1.72 -0.66
C VAL A 143 9.17 2.83 0.36
N ASP A 144 9.84 3.92 -0.01
CA ASP A 144 9.83 5.19 0.68
C ASP A 144 9.21 6.24 -0.24
N ALA A 145 8.02 6.74 0.10
CA ALA A 145 7.29 7.69 -0.72
C ALA A 145 6.94 8.98 0.04
N SER A 146 6.91 10.10 -0.69
CA SER A 146 6.50 11.41 -0.17
C SER A 146 5.21 11.89 -0.83
N ASN A 147 4.35 12.55 -0.05
CA ASN A 147 3.05 13.06 -0.50
C ASN A 147 2.20 11.95 -1.14
N ALA A 148 2.20 10.76 -0.54
CA ALA A 148 1.50 9.60 -1.06
C ALA A 148 0.00 9.71 -0.76
N SER A 149 -0.81 9.40 -1.75
CA SER A 149 -2.27 9.41 -1.65
C SER A 149 -2.88 8.25 -2.42
N PHE A 150 -3.99 7.77 -1.88
CA PHE A 150 -4.82 6.72 -2.43
C PHE A 150 -6.28 7.07 -2.21
N THR A 151 -7.09 6.95 -3.26
CA THR A 151 -8.53 7.13 -3.17
C THR A 151 -9.20 6.09 -4.04
N ASP A 152 -10.15 5.35 -3.48
CA ASP A 152 -11.03 4.44 -4.20
C ASP A 152 -12.37 4.42 -3.45
N PRO A 153 -13.49 4.78 -4.11
CA PRO A 153 -14.81 4.82 -3.50
C PRO A 153 -15.39 3.44 -3.15
N ASN A 154 -14.72 2.35 -3.55
CA ASN A 154 -15.11 0.98 -3.23
C ASN A 154 -14.15 0.30 -2.23
N ALA A 155 -13.08 0.98 -1.82
CA ALA A 155 -12.09 0.41 -0.91
C ALA A 155 -12.43 0.61 0.58
N GLY A 156 -13.56 1.25 0.91
CA GLY A 156 -13.91 1.66 2.27
C GLY A 156 -13.20 2.95 2.68
N MET A 157 -11.89 3.02 2.44
CA MET A 157 -11.03 4.07 2.97
C MET A 157 -9.91 4.45 2.01
N GLY A 158 -9.88 5.73 1.63
CA GLY A 158 -8.71 6.38 1.05
C GLY A 158 -7.74 6.89 2.14
N PHE A 159 -6.54 7.27 1.73
CA PHE A 159 -5.60 7.94 2.62
C PHE A 159 -4.74 8.96 1.86
N SER A 160 -4.16 9.89 2.61
CA SER A 160 -3.09 10.79 2.16
C SER A 160 -2.05 10.92 3.26
N SER A 161 -0.79 11.12 2.91
CA SER A 161 0.32 11.20 3.87
C SER A 161 1.48 12.03 3.33
N GLU A 162 2.21 12.71 4.22
CA GLU A 162 3.47 13.37 3.87
C GLU A 162 4.57 12.35 3.60
N THR A 163 4.65 11.30 4.43
CA THR A 163 5.58 10.18 4.19
C THR A 163 4.86 8.85 4.34
N LEU A 164 5.25 7.90 3.49
CA LEU A 164 4.82 6.51 3.50
C LEU A 164 6.04 5.63 3.34
N GLN A 165 6.29 4.78 4.33
CA GLN A 165 7.25 3.70 4.26
C GLN A 165 6.50 2.38 4.24
N LEU A 166 6.92 1.47 3.37
CA LEU A 166 6.33 0.16 3.21
C LEU A 166 7.46 -0.86 3.03
N ASP A 167 7.48 -1.87 3.89
CA ASP A 167 8.33 -3.05 3.77
C ASP A 167 7.43 -4.28 3.60
N VAL A 168 7.59 -4.96 2.48
CA VAL A 168 6.79 -6.14 2.15
C VAL A 168 7.73 -7.29 1.86
N THR A 169 7.53 -8.39 2.57
CA THR A 169 8.22 -9.67 2.31
C THR A 169 7.20 -10.73 1.89
N GLY A 170 7.52 -11.48 0.84
CA GLY A 170 6.62 -12.51 0.32
C GLY A 170 7.19 -13.23 -0.90
N LYS A 171 6.30 -13.77 -1.72
CA LYS A 171 6.60 -14.39 -3.01
C LYS A 171 5.66 -13.81 -4.06
N LEU A 172 5.90 -12.55 -4.41
CA LEU A 172 5.11 -11.84 -5.40
C LEU A 172 5.52 -12.24 -6.81
N THR A 173 4.54 -12.66 -7.61
CA THR A 173 4.70 -13.06 -9.01
C THR A 173 3.71 -12.28 -9.89
N ALA A 174 3.82 -12.40 -11.21
CA ALA A 174 2.81 -11.88 -12.14
C ALA A 174 1.39 -12.36 -11.77
N ALA A 175 1.27 -13.64 -11.44
CA ALA A 175 0.01 -14.26 -11.05
C ALA A 175 -0.52 -13.66 -9.74
N SER A 176 0.36 -13.34 -8.79
CA SER A 176 -0.01 -12.67 -7.54
C SER A 176 -0.69 -11.32 -7.78
N LEU A 177 -0.21 -10.55 -8.77
CA LEU A 177 -0.77 -9.24 -9.13
C LEU A 177 -2.12 -9.33 -9.87
N GLN A 178 -2.50 -10.52 -10.34
CA GLN A 178 -3.78 -10.77 -10.99
C GLN A 178 -4.85 -11.27 -10.02
N LYS A 179 -4.46 -11.61 -8.79
CA LYS A 179 -5.40 -12.02 -7.73
C LYS A 179 -6.12 -10.79 -7.15
N ASP A 180 -7.21 -11.05 -6.46
CA ASP A 180 -7.84 -10.07 -5.58
C ASP A 180 -6.96 -9.80 -4.35
N PHE A 181 -7.43 -8.93 -3.45
CA PHE A 181 -6.65 -8.53 -2.28
C PHE A 181 -6.31 -9.72 -1.37
N ASP A 182 -7.28 -10.59 -1.07
CA ASP A 182 -7.06 -11.75 -0.22
C ASP A 182 -6.09 -12.74 -0.87
N GLY A 183 -6.25 -13.00 -2.17
CA GLY A 183 -5.31 -13.86 -2.89
C GLY A 183 -3.90 -13.29 -3.00
N LEU A 184 -3.74 -11.96 -3.03
CA LEU A 184 -2.43 -11.31 -2.92
C LEU A 184 -1.82 -11.56 -1.54
N LEU A 185 -2.62 -11.41 -0.47
CA LEU A 185 -2.15 -11.66 0.88
C LEU A 185 -1.60 -13.09 1.00
N ASP A 186 -2.22 -14.10 0.37
CA ASP A 186 -1.70 -15.48 0.35
C ASP A 186 -0.24 -15.60 -0.13
N ASP A 187 0.19 -14.69 -1.00
CA ASP A 187 1.57 -14.65 -1.51
C ASP A 187 2.48 -13.72 -0.70
N LEU A 188 1.93 -12.97 0.25
CA LEU A 188 2.68 -12.15 1.20
C LEU A 188 2.92 -12.94 2.49
N ALA A 189 4.06 -12.70 3.12
CA ALA A 189 4.37 -13.24 4.44
C ALA A 189 4.30 -12.15 5.51
N TYR A 190 4.85 -10.98 5.21
CA TYR A 190 4.96 -9.87 6.14
C TYR A 190 4.75 -8.54 5.43
N VAL A 191 4.10 -7.62 6.12
CA VAL A 191 3.85 -6.24 5.70
C VAL A 191 4.10 -5.33 6.89
N ASP A 192 5.03 -4.40 6.76
CA ASP A 192 5.24 -3.28 7.67
C ASP A 192 4.90 -1.99 6.91
N ILE A 193 4.07 -1.15 7.52
CA ILE A 193 3.66 0.14 7.00
C ILE A 193 3.94 1.16 8.09
N ALA A 194 4.67 2.22 7.76
CA ALA A 194 4.82 3.39 8.60
C ALA A 194 4.44 4.65 7.82
N VAL A 195 3.59 5.48 8.42
CA VAL A 195 3.06 6.69 7.78
C VAL A 195 3.20 7.86 8.74
N THR A 196 3.55 9.03 8.22
CA THR A 196 3.59 10.28 9.02
C THR A 196 2.77 11.39 8.38
N SER A 197 2.23 12.27 9.23
CA SER A 197 1.41 13.42 8.85
C SER A 197 0.31 13.00 7.85
N GLY A 198 -0.55 12.08 8.28
CA GLY A 198 -1.54 11.46 7.41
C GLY A 198 -2.97 11.90 7.68
N ASN A 199 -3.84 11.56 6.74
CA ASN A 199 -5.28 11.72 6.84
C ASN A 199 -5.99 10.56 6.17
N LEU A 200 -7.04 10.05 6.81
CA LEU A 200 -7.91 9.04 6.25
C LEU A 200 -9.13 9.70 5.60
N VAL A 201 -9.55 9.16 4.46
CA VAL A 201 -10.69 9.68 3.69
C VAL A 201 -11.70 8.54 3.53
N PRO A 202 -12.66 8.38 4.44
CA PRO A 202 -13.68 7.34 4.31
C PRO A 202 -14.53 7.58 3.07
N ASP A 203 -14.94 6.50 2.41
CA ASP A 203 -15.91 6.59 1.32
C ASP A 203 -17.33 6.86 1.83
N ALA A 204 -18.25 7.13 0.91
CA ALA A 204 -19.65 7.44 1.25
C ALA A 204 -20.34 6.28 1.97
N GLN A 205 -20.04 5.03 1.60
CA GLN A 205 -20.63 3.86 2.21
C GLN A 205 -20.16 3.68 3.66
N THR A 206 -18.88 3.90 3.91
CA THR A 206 -18.26 3.87 5.23
C THR A 206 -18.83 4.96 6.11
N MET A 207 -19.01 6.17 5.57
CA MET A 207 -19.68 7.26 6.28
C MET A 207 -21.14 6.95 6.60
N ASP A 208 -21.88 6.32 5.68
CA ASP A 208 -23.26 5.89 5.91
C ASP A 208 -23.34 4.82 7.01
N GLN A 209 -22.42 3.85 7.02
CA GLN A 209 -22.32 2.82 8.06
C GLN A 209 -21.96 3.42 9.42
N LEU A 210 -21.10 4.44 9.44
CA LEU A 210 -20.77 5.20 10.63
C LEU A 210 -21.88 6.16 11.04
N GLY A 211 -22.92 6.37 10.24
CA GLY A 211 -23.99 7.33 10.49
C GLY A 211 -24.67 7.19 11.87
N MET A 212 -24.80 5.97 12.38
CA MET A 212 -25.34 5.74 13.73
C MET A 212 -24.38 6.18 14.85
N PHE A 213 -23.07 6.06 14.62
CA PHE A 213 -22.01 6.53 15.52
C PHE A 213 -21.80 8.03 15.38
N ALA A 214 -21.89 8.58 14.17
CA ALA A 214 -21.88 10.01 13.89
C ALA A 214 -23.03 10.76 14.60
N ALA A 215 -24.20 10.12 14.75
CA ALA A 215 -25.34 10.71 15.46
C ALA A 215 -25.10 10.89 16.97
N VAL A 216 -24.24 10.06 17.56
CA VAL A 216 -23.89 10.11 18.98
C VAL A 216 -22.52 10.76 19.21
N SER A 217 -21.70 10.84 18.16
CA SER A 217 -20.37 11.40 18.22
C SER A 217 -20.05 12.20 16.95
N PRO A 218 -20.34 13.51 16.95
CA PRO A 218 -20.03 14.40 15.83
C PRO A 218 -18.59 14.33 15.31
N TRP A 219 -17.60 13.98 16.15
CA TRP A 219 -16.22 13.86 15.68
C TRP A 219 -16.03 12.77 14.61
N ILE A 220 -16.73 11.62 14.72
CA ILE A 220 -16.63 10.51 13.74
C ILE A 220 -17.11 10.99 12.37
N ALA A 221 -18.08 11.90 12.36
CA ALA A 221 -18.68 12.43 11.15
C ALA A 221 -17.80 13.45 10.41
N ASP A 222 -16.87 14.08 11.13
CA ASP A 222 -16.06 15.17 10.63
C ASP A 222 -14.68 14.66 10.19
N THR A 223 -14.50 14.56 8.88
CA THR A 223 -13.29 14.00 8.25
C THR A 223 -12.03 14.82 8.52
N GLU A 224 -12.13 16.06 8.99
CA GLU A 224 -10.96 16.83 9.42
C GLU A 224 -10.31 16.22 10.68
N ASN A 225 -11.08 15.47 11.47
CA ASN A 225 -10.60 14.81 12.67
C ASN A 225 -9.93 13.46 12.42
N TRP A 226 -9.86 13.00 11.17
CA TRP A 226 -9.28 11.72 10.78
C TRP A 226 -7.80 11.83 10.38
N SER A 227 -7.18 12.91 10.84
CA SER A 227 -5.75 13.16 10.70
C SER A 227 -4.96 12.46 11.80
N PHE A 228 -3.70 12.15 11.52
CA PHE A 228 -2.79 11.53 12.46
C PHE A 228 -1.35 12.03 12.24
N GLU A 229 -0.58 12.12 13.32
CA GLU A 229 0.84 12.49 13.25
C GLU A 229 1.67 11.30 12.80
N SER A 230 1.37 10.11 13.31
CA SER A 230 1.99 8.87 12.85
C SER A 230 1.07 7.66 13.00
N ALA A 231 1.24 6.69 12.10
CA ALA A 231 0.60 5.39 12.19
C ALA A 231 1.58 4.31 11.72
N THR A 232 1.73 3.24 12.50
CA THR A 232 2.51 2.07 12.09
C THR A 232 1.70 0.79 12.21
N VAL A 233 1.89 -0.12 11.26
CA VAL A 233 1.21 -1.41 11.20
C VAL A 233 2.20 -2.47 10.78
N GLN A 234 2.38 -3.46 11.64
CA GLN A 234 3.12 -4.68 11.34
C GLN A 234 2.15 -5.85 11.29
N ALA A 235 2.06 -6.49 10.14
CA ALA A 235 1.12 -7.56 9.89
C ALA A 235 1.78 -8.78 9.25
N ARG A 236 1.32 -9.95 9.65
CA ARG A 236 1.64 -11.23 9.03
C ARG A 236 0.41 -11.79 8.34
N SER A 237 0.63 -12.21 7.10
CA SER A 237 -0.37 -12.93 6.34
C SER A 237 -0.23 -14.43 6.64
N LEU A 238 -1.31 -15.03 7.15
CA LEU A 238 -1.43 -16.46 7.43
C LEU A 238 -2.54 -17.07 6.55
N ASP A 239 -2.57 -18.39 6.43
CA ASP A 239 -3.48 -19.10 5.52
C ASP A 239 -4.97 -18.74 5.74
N ASP A 240 -5.37 -18.49 6.99
CA ASP A 240 -6.75 -18.24 7.40
C ASP A 240 -6.97 -16.87 8.06
N GLU A 241 -5.92 -16.07 8.27
CA GLU A 241 -6.04 -14.75 8.91
C GLU A 241 -4.99 -13.74 8.45
N LEU A 242 -5.28 -12.46 8.68
CA LEU A 242 -4.30 -11.38 8.73
C LEU A 242 -4.07 -11.04 10.21
N ALA A 243 -2.91 -11.39 10.71
CA ALA A 243 -2.50 -11.09 12.08
C ALA A 243 -1.77 -9.75 12.11
N ILE A 244 -2.37 -8.73 12.74
CA ILE A 244 -1.71 -7.47 13.04
C ILE A 244 -0.96 -7.66 14.36
N ASP A 245 0.34 -7.92 14.28
CA ASP A 245 1.20 -8.15 15.44
C ASP A 245 1.39 -6.87 16.26
N THR A 246 1.47 -5.73 15.56
CA THR A 246 1.60 -4.41 16.19
C THR A 246 0.91 -3.36 15.34
N PHE A 247 0.11 -2.54 15.99
CA PHE A 247 -0.46 -1.31 15.48
C PHE A 247 -0.06 -0.20 16.44
N THR A 248 0.39 0.95 15.92
CA THR A 248 0.51 2.19 16.70
C THR A 248 -0.13 3.33 15.94
N LEU A 249 -0.80 4.22 16.67
CA LEU A 249 -1.45 5.41 16.14
C LEU A 249 -1.22 6.55 17.11
N ASP A 250 -0.66 7.63 16.59
CA ASP A 250 -0.61 8.92 17.25
C ASP A 250 -1.47 9.89 16.46
N ALA A 251 -2.63 10.22 17.01
CA ALA A 251 -3.59 11.12 16.40
C ALA A 251 -4.11 12.14 17.42
N PRO A 252 -4.52 13.35 16.99
CA PRO A 252 -5.06 14.38 17.89
C PRO A 252 -6.26 13.92 18.74
N LEU A 253 -6.97 12.88 18.27
CA LEU A 253 -8.11 12.31 18.96
C LEU A 253 -7.78 11.12 19.85
N MET A 254 -6.71 10.38 19.55
CA MET A 254 -6.38 9.14 20.22
C MET A 254 -4.92 8.76 19.99
N GLU A 255 -4.21 8.44 21.07
CA GLU A 255 -2.93 7.77 21.05
C GLU A 255 -3.14 6.31 21.49
N ALA A 256 -2.85 5.36 20.62
CA ALA A 256 -3.10 3.95 20.89
C ALA A 256 -2.03 3.03 20.28
N SER A 257 -1.80 1.90 20.93
CA SER A 257 -1.02 0.79 20.36
C SER A 257 -1.73 -0.53 20.61
N GLY A 258 -1.43 -1.58 19.85
CA GLY A 258 -2.14 -2.84 20.04
C GLY A 258 -1.88 -3.90 18.99
N ASN A 259 -2.77 -4.87 18.93
CA ASN A 259 -2.75 -5.98 17.98
C ASN A 259 -4.17 -6.35 17.55
N ALA A 260 -4.28 -7.08 16.44
CA ALA A 260 -5.55 -7.62 15.98
C ALA A 260 -5.37 -8.94 15.25
N SER A 261 -6.40 -9.78 15.28
CA SER A 261 -6.55 -10.94 14.42
C SER A 261 -7.79 -10.71 13.55
N LEU A 262 -7.57 -10.73 12.24
CA LEU A 262 -8.57 -10.52 11.21
C LEU A 262 -8.68 -11.79 10.35
N PRO A 263 -9.51 -12.77 10.73
CA PRO A 263 -9.69 -13.97 9.93
C PRO A 263 -10.26 -13.65 8.53
N ARG A 264 -9.89 -14.48 7.57
CA ARG A 264 -10.32 -14.34 6.17
C ARG A 264 -11.65 -15.04 5.96
N GLY A 265 -12.53 -14.41 5.20
CA GLY A 265 -13.85 -14.93 4.83
C GLY A 265 -15.02 -14.32 5.61
N GLU A 266 -16.20 -14.35 4.99
CA GLU A 266 -17.42 -13.74 5.56
C GLU A 266 -17.87 -14.40 6.87
N GLY A 267 -18.29 -13.58 7.84
CA GLY A 267 -18.86 -14.05 9.09
C GLY A 267 -17.84 -14.74 10.01
N THR A 268 -16.56 -14.39 9.88
CA THR A 268 -15.49 -14.88 10.75
C THR A 268 -15.23 -13.91 11.90
N GLY A 269 -14.64 -14.42 12.99
CA GLY A 269 -14.55 -13.68 14.23
C GLY A 269 -13.37 -12.69 14.27
N THR A 270 -13.61 -11.41 14.54
CA THR A 270 -12.56 -10.39 14.65
C THR A 270 -12.18 -10.16 16.11
N ALA A 271 -10.88 -10.07 16.41
CA ALA A 271 -10.39 -9.67 17.73
C ALA A 271 -9.40 -8.51 17.60
N ILE A 272 -9.58 -7.47 18.43
CA ILE A 272 -8.71 -6.29 18.48
C ILE A 272 -8.40 -6.02 19.96
N SER A 273 -7.13 -5.81 20.29
CA SER A 273 -6.71 -5.40 21.63
C SER A 273 -5.87 -4.14 21.50
N LEU A 274 -6.29 -3.05 22.14
CA LEU A 274 -5.61 -1.75 22.11
C LEU A 274 -5.26 -1.31 23.53
N GLU A 275 -4.04 -0.83 23.73
CA GLU A 275 -3.65 0.06 24.81
C GLU A 275 -3.82 1.50 24.34
N VAL A 276 -4.83 2.19 24.86
CA VAL A 276 -5.10 3.60 24.61
C VAL A 276 -4.36 4.42 25.67
N ALA A 277 -3.30 5.10 25.25
CA ALA A 277 -2.48 5.94 26.11
C ALA A 277 -3.19 7.26 26.43
N ASP A 278 -3.79 7.89 25.41
CA ASP A 278 -4.62 9.08 25.56
C ASP A 278 -5.84 9.03 24.65
N LEU A 279 -6.94 9.62 25.14
CA LEU A 279 -8.17 9.79 24.38
C LEU A 279 -8.69 11.19 24.64
N ASN A 280 -8.86 11.96 23.57
CA ASN A 280 -9.32 13.33 23.62
C ASN A 280 -10.60 13.46 24.47
N SER A 281 -10.63 14.47 25.34
CA SER A 281 -11.72 14.63 26.32
C SER A 281 -13.10 14.79 25.67
N GLN A 282 -13.17 15.41 24.48
CA GLN A 282 -14.42 15.54 23.75
C GLN A 282 -14.89 14.17 23.24
N VAL A 283 -14.01 13.43 22.55
CA VAL A 283 -14.27 12.07 22.07
C VAL A 283 -14.75 11.17 23.21
N ARG A 284 -14.04 11.20 24.34
CA ARG A 284 -14.41 10.47 25.56
C ARG A 284 -15.81 10.82 26.04
N SER A 285 -16.15 12.10 26.08
CA SER A 285 -17.46 12.56 26.54
C SER A 285 -18.60 12.16 25.60
N GLU A 286 -18.35 12.15 24.30
CA GLU A 286 -19.33 11.78 23.28
C GLU A 286 -19.54 10.26 23.21
N LEU A 287 -18.49 9.46 23.43
CA LEU A 287 -18.58 8.00 23.47
C LEU A 287 -19.11 7.45 24.82
N ALA A 288 -19.07 8.23 25.90
CA ALA A 288 -19.48 7.77 27.23
C ALA A 288 -20.93 7.23 27.29
N PRO A 289 -21.96 7.86 26.67
CA PRO A 289 -23.31 7.31 26.64
C PRO A 289 -23.41 5.95 25.93
N LEU A 290 -22.66 5.75 24.83
CA LEU A 290 -22.59 4.47 24.13
C LEU A 290 -21.94 3.40 25.01
N ALA A 291 -20.80 3.71 25.64
CA ALA A 291 -20.13 2.80 26.55
C ALA A 291 -21.06 2.39 27.70
N GLN A 292 -21.77 3.35 28.30
CA GLN A 292 -22.75 3.10 29.37
C GLN A 292 -23.93 2.23 28.91
N TYR A 293 -24.45 2.46 27.70
CA TYR A 293 -25.49 1.62 27.11
C TYR A 293 -25.04 0.14 27.00
N MET A 294 -23.74 -0.07 26.74
CA MET A 294 -23.12 -1.40 26.66
C MET A 294 -22.65 -1.94 28.03
N GLY A 295 -23.02 -1.26 29.13
CA GLY A 295 -22.66 -1.67 30.49
C GLY A 295 -21.20 -1.42 30.87
N GLN A 296 -20.50 -0.56 30.13
CA GLN A 296 -19.10 -0.23 30.30
C GLN A 296 -18.90 1.23 30.72
N THR A 297 -17.70 1.57 31.18
CA THR A 297 -17.30 2.95 31.47
C THR A 297 -15.88 3.14 30.96
N ILE A 298 -15.66 4.20 30.17
CA ILE A 298 -14.33 4.53 29.64
C ILE A 298 -13.49 5.09 30.81
N PRO A 299 -12.39 4.45 31.24
CA PRO A 299 -11.62 4.87 32.41
C PRO A 299 -10.94 6.22 32.23
N GLU A 300 -10.99 7.11 33.22
CA GLU A 300 -10.25 8.39 33.20
C GLU A 300 -8.74 8.16 33.02
N GLY A 301 -8.17 8.66 31.91
CA GLY A 301 -6.77 8.43 31.53
C GLY A 301 -6.57 7.26 30.56
N ALA A 302 -5.39 6.63 30.62
CA ALA A 302 -5.04 5.47 29.80
C ALA A 302 -5.88 4.24 30.16
N PHE A 303 -6.17 3.39 29.17
CA PHE A 303 -6.95 2.16 29.35
C PHE A 303 -6.64 1.10 28.29
N LEU A 304 -6.94 -0.15 28.62
CA LEU A 304 -7.00 -1.24 27.66
C LEU A 304 -8.40 -1.32 27.07
N PHE A 305 -8.50 -1.46 25.76
CA PHE A 305 -9.71 -1.70 25.00
C PHE A 305 -9.60 -3.05 24.29
N ASP A 306 -10.54 -3.94 24.58
CA ASP A 306 -10.66 -5.21 23.88
C ASP A 306 -11.98 -5.23 23.11
N PHE A 307 -11.91 -5.60 21.84
CA PHE A 307 -13.06 -5.88 20.99
C PHE A 307 -12.96 -7.31 20.48
N SER A 308 -14.06 -8.06 20.59
CA SER A 308 -14.17 -9.41 20.05
C SER A 308 -15.55 -9.61 19.45
N TRP A 309 -15.60 -10.01 18.19
CA TRP A 309 -16.81 -10.39 17.49
C TRP A 309 -16.63 -11.81 16.94
N GLN A 310 -17.68 -12.63 16.98
CA GLN A 310 -17.61 -14.03 16.51
C GLN A 310 -18.22 -14.19 15.11
N GLY A 311 -18.27 -13.10 14.33
CA GLY A 311 -18.87 -13.07 12.99
C GLY A 311 -20.40 -13.10 12.96
N THR A 312 -21.05 -13.32 14.12
CA THR A 312 -22.49 -13.25 14.32
C THR A 312 -22.82 -12.71 15.72
N GLY A 313 -24.00 -12.09 15.86
CA GLY A 313 -24.47 -11.58 17.15
C GLY A 313 -23.85 -10.24 17.55
N ILE A 314 -24.02 -9.89 18.84
CA ILE A 314 -23.55 -8.62 19.41
C ILE A 314 -22.05 -8.75 19.72
N PRO A 315 -21.20 -7.81 19.25
CA PRO A 315 -19.78 -7.80 19.61
C PRO A 315 -19.60 -7.60 21.10
N GLN A 316 -18.53 -8.21 21.64
CA GLN A 316 -18.07 -7.97 23.00
C GLN A 316 -17.04 -6.85 22.97
N LEU A 317 -17.18 -5.93 23.91
CA LEU A 317 -16.24 -4.84 24.13
C LEU A 317 -16.00 -4.67 25.61
N SER A 318 -14.74 -4.39 25.97
CA SER A 318 -14.34 -4.18 27.36
C SER A 318 -13.36 -3.01 27.45
N PHE A 319 -13.51 -2.21 28.52
CA PHE A 319 -12.57 -1.15 28.85
C PHE A 319 -12.01 -1.42 30.25
N GLN A 320 -10.69 -1.48 30.37
CA GLN A 320 -10.04 -1.84 31.62
C GLN A 320 -8.97 -0.81 31.96
N SER A 321 -8.91 -0.35 33.21
CA SER A 321 -7.77 0.44 33.66
C SER A 321 -6.49 -0.40 33.60
N PRO A 322 -5.34 0.16 33.21
CA PRO A 322 -4.07 -0.55 33.23
C PRO A 322 -3.83 -1.04 34.65
N THR A 323 -3.56 -2.33 34.80
CA THR A 323 -3.23 -2.88 36.12
C THR A 323 -1.90 -2.26 36.56
N LYS A 324 -1.90 -1.59 37.72
CA LYS A 324 -0.68 -1.04 38.33
C LYS A 324 0.29 -2.13 38.77
#